data_AF-A0A2D5EJA3-F1
#
_entry.id   AF-A0A2D5EJA3-F1
#
_cell.length_a   1.000
_cell.length_b   1.000
_cell.length_c   1.000
_cell.angle_alpha   90.00
_cell.angle_beta   90.00
_cell.angle_gamma   90.00
#
_symmetry.space_group_name_H-M   'P 1'
#
loop_
_entity.id
_entity.type
_entity.pdbx_description
1 polymer ?
#
loop_
_entity_poly.entity_id
_entity_poly.type
_entity_poly.pdbx_seq_one_letter_code
_entity_poly.pdbx_strand_id
1 'polypeptide(L)'
;MAANNFRHALFCAIITLIISYPIIGFNLEAQGISVTLTGADTSTVILVLLAAVIVFLFQLFRDQIMGGLKSIPSPLPKTQKEPMAENKRAKIESWVLTGIVVLALFWPFFVSRGAVDLATLVLIYVMLALGLNVVVGLAGLLDLGYVAFYAVGAYTFALLSQYAGISFWMALPIGACLAALFGLVLGFPVLRLRGDYLAIVTLGFGEIIRILLNNWTAVTGGPNGIGG
;
A
#
# COMPACT_ATOMS: atom_id res chain seq x y z
N MET A 1 17.23 22.38 -31.05
CA MET A 1 16.68 21.15 -30.43
C MET A 1 17.07 21.00 -28.96
N ALA A 2 18.31 21.31 -28.54
CA ALA A 2 18.77 21.19 -27.14
C ALA A 2 18.03 22.09 -26.11
N ALA A 3 17.57 23.29 -26.50
CA ALA A 3 16.90 24.23 -25.58
C ALA A 3 15.54 23.72 -25.05
N ASN A 4 14.84 22.89 -25.81
CA ASN A 4 13.56 22.31 -25.36
C ASN A 4 13.79 21.24 -24.30
N ASN A 5 14.83 20.40 -24.47
CA ASN A 5 15.19 19.36 -23.51
C ASN A 5 15.60 19.92 -22.16
N PHE A 6 16.31 21.06 -22.14
CA PHE A 6 16.70 21.71 -20.88
C PHE A 6 15.48 22.16 -20.07
N ARG A 7 14.50 22.81 -20.71
CA ARG A 7 13.26 23.25 -20.04
C ARG A 7 12.45 22.06 -19.52
N HIS A 8 12.35 20.98 -20.29
CA HIS A 8 11.66 19.75 -19.85
C HIS A 8 12.41 19.05 -18.70
N ALA A 9 13.73 18.94 -18.76
CA ALA A 9 14.54 18.35 -17.70
C ALA A 9 14.41 19.14 -16.40
N LEU A 10 14.48 20.46 -16.48
CA LEU A 10 14.32 21.36 -15.34
C LEU A 10 12.92 21.25 -14.72
N PHE A 11 11.88 21.20 -15.55
CA PHE A 11 10.50 21.00 -15.09
C PHE A 11 10.32 19.66 -14.35
N CYS A 12 10.83 18.56 -14.91
CA CYS A 12 10.78 17.24 -14.25
C CYS A 12 11.56 17.21 -12.93
N ALA A 13 12.73 17.84 -12.86
CA ALA A 13 13.53 17.93 -11.65
C ALA A 13 12.84 18.75 -10.55
N ILE A 14 12.23 19.89 -10.92
CA ILE A 14 11.45 20.73 -9.99
C ILE A 14 10.24 19.96 -9.47
N ILE A 15 9.48 19.29 -10.33
CA ILE A 15 8.34 18.46 -9.90
C ILE A 15 8.81 17.37 -8.94
N THR A 16 9.92 16.71 -9.25
CA THR A 16 10.49 15.67 -8.39
C THR A 16 10.82 16.23 -7.01
N LEU A 17 11.39 17.43 -6.93
CA LEU A 17 11.71 18.09 -5.67
C LEU A 17 10.45 18.50 -4.90
N ILE A 18 9.47 19.11 -5.58
CA ILE A 18 8.19 19.55 -5.00
C ILE A 18 7.41 18.36 -4.41
N ILE A 19 7.44 17.20 -5.07
CA ILE A 19 6.72 16.01 -4.60
C ILE A 19 7.53 15.26 -3.53
N SER A 20 8.84 15.09 -3.72
CA SER A 20 9.65 14.24 -2.83
C SER A 20 9.98 14.91 -1.50
N TYR A 21 10.15 16.23 -1.49
CA TYR A 21 10.53 16.95 -0.27
C TYR A 21 9.42 16.87 0.81
N PRO A 22 8.13 17.09 0.52
CA PRO A 22 7.10 16.96 1.54
C PRO A 22 6.87 15.51 2.00
N ILE A 23 7.01 14.54 1.08
CA ILE A 23 6.74 13.13 1.37
C ILE A 23 7.81 12.52 2.26
N ILE A 24 9.08 12.84 2.00
CA ILE A 24 10.22 12.20 2.68
C ILE A 24 10.83 13.15 3.73
N GLY A 25 10.71 14.46 3.53
CA GLY A 25 11.39 15.47 4.35
C GLY A 25 10.64 15.88 5.61
N PHE A 26 9.32 15.74 5.72
CA PHE A 26 8.66 16.08 6.97
C PHE A 26 8.60 14.86 7.89
N ASN A 27 9.30 14.93 9.02
CA ASN A 27 9.20 13.96 10.10
C ASN A 27 8.24 14.50 11.16
N LEU A 28 7.29 13.66 11.56
CA LEU A 28 6.41 13.94 12.69
C LEU A 28 7.03 13.34 13.94
N GLU A 29 7.62 14.17 14.79
CA GLU A 29 8.07 13.74 16.11
C GLU A 29 6.97 14.04 17.12
N ALA A 30 6.43 12.97 17.73
CA ALA A 30 5.51 13.08 18.84
C ALA A 30 6.31 13.33 20.13
N GLN A 31 6.33 14.58 20.60
CA GLN A 31 6.79 14.91 21.95
C GLN A 31 5.58 14.95 22.89
N GLY A 32 5.32 13.83 23.56
CA GLY A 32 4.19 13.71 24.50
C GLY A 32 2.84 13.78 23.78
N ILE A 33 2.07 14.85 24.02
CA ILE A 33 0.72 15.05 23.45
C ILE A 33 0.74 16.03 22.26
N SER A 34 1.90 16.64 21.97
CA SER A 34 2.08 17.57 20.85
C SER A 34 2.88 16.93 19.73
N VAL A 35 2.34 16.99 18.51
CA VAL A 35 3.05 16.59 17.29
C VAL A 35 3.78 17.82 16.76
N THR A 36 5.10 17.84 16.87
CA THR A 36 5.93 18.91 16.29
C THR A 36 6.41 18.47 14.91
N LEU A 37 6.31 19.38 13.94
CA LEU A 37 6.87 19.20 12.60
C LEU A 37 8.38 19.46 12.68
N THR A 38 9.17 18.40 12.81
CA THR A 38 10.63 18.51 12.73
C THR A 38 11.00 18.50 11.24
N GLY A 39 11.82 19.47 10.83
CA GLY A 39 12.32 19.54 9.45
C GLY A 39 13.16 18.31 9.09
N ALA A 40 13.29 18.06 7.80
CA ALA A 40 14.04 16.93 7.25
C ALA A 40 15.47 16.86 7.80
N ASP A 41 15.91 15.66 8.18
CA ASP A 41 17.31 15.39 8.44
C ASP A 41 18.17 15.80 7.24
N THR A 42 19.37 16.31 7.50
CA THR A 42 20.29 16.80 6.46
C THR A 42 20.57 15.72 5.40
N SER A 43 20.64 14.45 5.80
CA SER A 43 20.79 13.30 4.89
C SER A 43 19.63 13.16 3.91
N THR A 44 18.40 13.36 4.38
CA THR A 44 17.19 13.23 3.58
C THR A 44 17.08 14.36 2.56
N VAL A 45 17.41 15.58 2.96
CA VAL A 45 17.48 16.73 2.03
C VAL A 45 18.53 16.50 0.94
N ILE A 46 19.71 15.98 1.32
CA ILE A 46 20.77 15.64 0.37
C ILE A 46 20.28 14.58 -0.62
N LEU A 47 19.60 13.52 -0.16
CA LEU A 47 19.06 12.48 -1.04
C LEU A 47 17.99 13.01 -2.01
N VAL A 48 17.08 13.88 -1.55
CA VAL A 48 16.07 14.49 -2.41
C VAL A 48 16.71 15.39 -3.48
N LEU A 49 17.73 16.17 -3.10
CA LEU A 49 18.50 16.97 -4.05
C LEU A 49 19.27 16.10 -5.04
N LEU A 50 19.90 15.02 -4.58
CA LEU A 50 20.64 14.08 -5.43
C LEU A 50 19.68 13.39 -6.42
N ALA A 51 18.50 12.96 -5.97
CA ALA A 51 17.47 12.40 -6.84
C ALA A 51 16.99 13.41 -7.90
N ALA A 52 16.76 14.68 -7.52
CA ALA A 52 16.40 15.73 -8.45
C ALA A 52 17.52 15.99 -9.49
N VAL A 53 18.79 15.95 -9.08
CA VAL A 53 19.95 16.07 -9.97
C VAL A 53 20.06 14.87 -10.90
N ILE A 54 19.83 13.64 -10.42
CA ILE A 54 19.82 12.43 -11.25
C ILE A 54 18.73 12.52 -12.32
N VAL A 55 17.50 12.88 -11.94
CA VAL A 55 16.38 13.04 -12.88
C VAL A 55 16.70 14.13 -13.90
N PHE A 56 17.27 15.25 -13.45
CA PHE A 56 17.69 16.35 -14.32
C PHE A 56 18.73 15.90 -15.35
N LEU A 57 19.82 15.26 -14.91
CA LEU A 57 20.89 14.79 -15.79
C LEU A 57 20.39 13.71 -16.74
N PHE A 58 19.63 12.74 -16.24
CA PHE A 58 19.05 11.68 -17.05
C PHE A 58 18.15 12.25 -18.15
N GLN A 59 17.29 13.21 -17.82
CA GLN A 59 16.39 13.83 -18.78
C GLN A 59 17.11 14.77 -19.75
N LEU A 60 18.16 15.46 -19.31
CA LEU A 60 18.98 16.35 -20.15
C LEU A 60 19.75 15.56 -21.21
N PHE A 61 20.32 14.42 -20.82
CA PHE A 61 21.10 13.55 -21.70
C PHE A 61 20.28 12.45 -22.38
N ARG A 62 18.97 12.42 -22.16
CA ARG A 62 18.06 11.39 -22.69
C ARG A 62 18.27 11.13 -24.17
N ASP A 63 18.38 12.18 -24.99
CA ASP A 63 18.53 12.05 -26.44
C ASP A 63 19.91 11.52 -26.86
N GLN A 64 20.97 11.83 -26.10
CA GLN A 64 22.32 11.29 -26.36
C GLN A 64 22.42 9.83 -25.90
N ILE A 65 21.82 9.48 -24.76
CA ILE A 65 21.75 8.12 -24.22
C ILE A 65 20.94 7.22 -25.16
N MET A 66 19.73 7.65 -25.57
CA MET A 66 18.91 6.90 -26.54
C MET A 66 19.47 6.94 -27.97
N GLY A 67 20.19 7.99 -28.34
CA GLY A 67 20.91 8.10 -29.62
C GLY A 67 22.07 7.12 -29.72
N GLY A 68 22.88 6.98 -28.66
CA GLY A 68 23.95 5.98 -28.56
C GLY A 68 23.42 4.54 -28.47
N LEU A 69 22.20 4.35 -27.95
CA LEU A 69 21.54 3.05 -27.95
C LEU A 69 20.99 2.66 -29.34
N LYS A 70 20.66 3.65 -30.19
CA LYS A 70 20.27 3.42 -31.61
C LYS A 70 21.46 3.07 -32.52
N SER A 71 22.69 3.40 -32.14
CA SER A 71 23.89 3.06 -32.90
C SER A 71 24.41 1.64 -32.63
N ILE A 72 23.83 0.93 -31.66
CA ILE A 72 23.98 -0.52 -31.57
C ILE A 72 23.15 -1.08 -32.73
N PRO A 73 23.78 -1.72 -33.75
CA PRO A 73 23.03 -2.41 -34.78
C PRO A 73 22.18 -3.45 -34.05
N SER A 74 20.86 -3.31 -34.10
CA SER A 74 19.96 -4.33 -33.56
C SER A 74 20.33 -5.65 -34.24
N PRO A 75 20.93 -6.65 -33.55
CA PRO A 75 21.24 -7.94 -34.18
C PRO A 75 19.97 -8.75 -34.45
N LEU A 76 18.81 -8.17 -34.13
CA LEU A 76 17.53 -8.84 -34.16
C LEU A 76 16.95 -8.68 -35.57
N PRO A 77 16.92 -9.76 -36.38
CA PRO A 77 16.00 -9.81 -37.52
C PRO A 77 14.62 -9.42 -37.02
N LYS A 78 13.86 -8.66 -37.84
CA LYS A 78 12.46 -8.28 -37.56
C LYS A 78 11.76 -9.49 -36.97
N THR A 79 11.54 -9.46 -35.66
CA THR A 79 11.00 -10.61 -34.95
C THR A 79 9.57 -10.76 -35.47
N GLN A 80 9.33 -11.74 -36.35
CA GLN A 80 8.07 -12.45 -36.30
C GLN A 80 7.94 -12.82 -34.83
N LYS A 81 7.04 -12.14 -34.11
CA LYS A 81 6.73 -12.45 -32.72
C LYS A 81 6.15 -13.86 -32.73
N GLU A 82 6.99 -14.88 -32.82
CA GLU A 82 6.61 -16.18 -32.33
C GLU A 82 6.30 -15.97 -30.86
N PRO A 83 5.07 -16.25 -30.40
CA PRO A 83 4.74 -16.12 -29.00
C PRO A 83 5.76 -16.97 -28.24
N MET A 84 6.57 -16.30 -27.40
CA MET A 84 7.59 -16.96 -26.58
C MET A 84 6.94 -18.18 -25.92
N ALA A 85 7.54 -19.35 -26.10
CA ALA A 85 7.03 -20.62 -25.58
C ALA A 85 6.58 -20.44 -24.13
N GLU A 86 5.35 -20.84 -23.83
CA GLU A 86 4.62 -20.61 -22.58
C GLU A 86 5.49 -20.91 -21.33
N ASN A 87 6.28 -22.00 -21.40
CA ASN A 87 7.20 -22.41 -20.35
C ASN A 87 8.34 -21.41 -20.06
N LYS A 88 8.82 -20.69 -21.07
CA LYS A 88 9.91 -19.71 -20.92
C LYS A 88 9.40 -18.40 -20.32
N ARG A 89 8.15 -18.01 -20.65
CA ARG A 89 7.46 -16.88 -20.02
C ARG A 89 7.17 -17.15 -18.55
N ALA A 90 6.56 -18.29 -18.24
CA ALA A 90 6.25 -18.69 -16.87
C ALA A 90 7.50 -18.76 -15.99
N LYS A 91 8.63 -19.24 -16.53
CA LYS A 91 9.90 -19.28 -15.81
C LYS A 91 10.46 -17.89 -15.54
N ILE A 92 10.40 -16.97 -16.50
CA ILE A 92 10.86 -15.58 -16.31
C ILE A 92 9.96 -14.85 -15.31
N GLU A 93 8.64 -14.99 -15.42
CA GLU A 93 7.68 -14.39 -14.48
C GLU A 93 7.90 -14.90 -13.06
N SER A 94 8.10 -16.20 -12.88
CA SER A 94 8.40 -16.80 -11.58
C SER A 94 9.71 -16.27 -10.98
N TRP A 95 10.76 -16.09 -11.79
CA TRP A 95 12.03 -15.52 -11.32
C TRP A 95 11.91 -14.04 -10.95
N VAL A 96 11.16 -13.26 -11.73
CA VAL A 96 10.89 -11.85 -11.43
C VAL A 96 10.07 -11.72 -10.15
N LEU A 97 9.00 -12.51 -9.99
CA LEU A 97 8.21 -12.56 -8.77
C LEU A 97 9.06 -12.94 -7.55
N THR A 98 9.90 -13.97 -7.69
CA THR A 98 10.81 -14.39 -6.62
C THR A 98 11.78 -13.28 -6.24
N GLY A 99 12.36 -12.58 -7.23
CA GLY A 99 13.24 -11.44 -7.00
C GLY A 99 12.55 -10.30 -6.26
N ILE A 100 11.31 -9.97 -6.61
CA ILE A 100 10.51 -8.95 -5.92
C ILE A 100 10.25 -9.36 -4.46
N VAL A 101 9.86 -10.62 -4.21
CA VAL A 101 9.58 -11.12 -2.85
C VAL A 101 10.83 -11.08 -1.98
N VAL A 102 11.98 -11.49 -2.51
CA VAL A 102 13.26 -11.44 -1.79
C VAL A 102 13.61 -9.99 -1.45
N LEU A 103 13.50 -9.08 -2.41
CA LEU A 103 13.80 -7.66 -2.17
C LEU A 103 12.87 -7.07 -1.10
N ALA A 104 11.57 -7.37 -1.15
CA ALA A 104 10.61 -6.94 -0.14
C ALA A 104 10.92 -7.47 1.27
N LEU A 105 11.42 -8.71 1.38
CA LEU A 105 11.79 -9.31 2.66
C LEU A 105 13.03 -8.67 3.28
N PHE A 106 14.01 -8.28 2.45
CA PHE A 106 15.26 -7.67 2.92
C PHE A 106 15.18 -6.16 3.07
N TRP A 107 14.24 -5.49 2.39
CA TRP A 107 14.03 -4.05 2.46
C TRP A 107 13.95 -3.47 3.88
N PRO A 108 13.16 -4.00 4.83
CA PRO A 108 13.00 -3.39 6.16
C PRO A 108 14.30 -3.33 6.98
N PHE A 109 15.33 -4.10 6.63
CA PHE A 109 16.62 -4.08 7.32
C PHE A 109 17.52 -2.89 6.92
N PHE A 110 17.20 -2.21 5.81
CA PHE A 110 18.01 -1.11 5.27
C PHE A 110 17.34 0.27 5.41
N VAL A 111 16.10 0.34 5.92
CA VAL A 111 15.30 1.57 5.94
C VAL A 111 14.87 1.93 7.37
N SER A 112 14.57 3.21 7.61
CA SER A 112 14.12 3.73 8.89
C SER A 112 12.78 3.14 9.34
N ARG A 113 12.54 3.17 10.66
CA ARG A 113 11.30 2.67 11.28
C ARG A 113 10.03 3.30 10.69
N GLY A 114 10.05 4.62 10.44
CA GLY A 114 8.90 5.32 9.85
C GLY A 114 8.55 4.82 8.44
N ALA A 115 9.55 4.47 7.61
CA ALA A 115 9.28 3.90 6.30
C ALA A 115 8.70 2.48 6.38
N VAL A 116 9.12 1.70 7.38
CA VAL A 116 8.54 0.37 7.65
C VAL A 116 7.09 0.50 8.11
N ASP A 117 6.77 1.47 8.97
CA ASP A 117 5.40 1.73 9.42
C ASP A 117 4.49 2.16 8.24
N LEU A 118 4.97 3.08 7.39
CA LEU A 118 4.26 3.47 6.17
C LEU A 118 4.09 2.30 5.19
N ALA A 119 5.13 1.49 4.99
CA ALA A 119 5.03 0.31 4.13
C ALA A 119 4.02 -0.71 4.68
N THR A 120 3.98 -0.90 6.00
CA THR A 120 3.00 -1.77 6.66
C THR A 120 1.58 -1.25 6.45
N LEU A 121 1.37 0.05 6.61
CA LEU A 121 0.07 0.70 6.36
C LEU A 121 -0.35 0.53 4.89
N VAL A 122 0.56 0.75 3.94
CA VAL A 122 0.30 0.51 2.52
C VAL A 122 -0.07 -0.95 2.26
N LEU A 123 0.65 -1.90 2.83
CA LEU A 123 0.36 -3.33 2.68
C LEU A 123 -1.01 -3.69 3.26
N ILE A 124 -1.42 -3.10 4.40
CA ILE A 124 -2.78 -3.27 4.94
C ILE A 124 -3.82 -2.78 3.93
N TYR A 125 -3.66 -1.59 3.36
CA TYR A 125 -4.59 -1.08 2.35
C TYR A 125 -4.60 -1.92 1.07
N VAL A 126 -3.47 -2.48 0.65
CA VAL A 126 -3.40 -3.42 -0.47
C VAL A 126 -4.18 -4.70 -0.16
N MET A 127 -4.01 -5.28 1.03
CA MET A 127 -4.80 -6.44 1.46
C MET A 127 -6.30 -6.12 1.50
N LEU A 128 -6.68 -4.93 2.00
CA LEU A 128 -8.07 -4.49 2.00
C LEU A 128 -8.64 -4.33 0.59
N ALA A 129 -7.88 -3.74 -0.34
CA ALA A 129 -8.28 -3.59 -1.73
C ALA A 129 -8.43 -4.96 -2.43
N LEU A 130 -7.52 -5.90 -2.17
CA LEU A 130 -7.61 -7.26 -2.69
C LEU A 130 -8.84 -7.99 -2.14
N GLY A 131 -9.11 -7.90 -0.84
CA GLY A 131 -10.30 -8.52 -0.26
C GLY A 131 -11.61 -7.88 -0.76
N LEU A 132 -11.64 -6.56 -0.95
CA LEU A 132 -12.77 -5.87 -1.58
C LEU A 132 -12.94 -6.32 -3.05
N ASN A 133 -11.86 -6.53 -3.80
CA ASN A 133 -11.91 -7.06 -5.16
C ASN A 133 -12.46 -8.49 -5.21
N VAL A 134 -12.21 -9.31 -4.19
CA VAL A 134 -12.83 -10.64 -4.11
C VAL A 134 -14.35 -10.51 -3.94
N VAL A 135 -14.83 -9.63 -3.05
CA VAL A 135 -16.27 -9.47 -2.79
C VAL A 135 -16.98 -8.79 -3.98
N VAL A 136 -16.51 -7.63 -4.39
CA VAL A 136 -17.17 -6.84 -5.45
C VAL A 136 -16.85 -7.40 -6.84
N GLY A 137 -15.59 -7.76 -7.08
CA GLY A 137 -15.11 -8.19 -8.39
C GLY A 137 -15.49 -9.64 -8.74
N LEU A 138 -15.43 -10.58 -7.79
CA LEU A 138 -15.76 -11.98 -8.06
C LEU A 138 -17.20 -12.36 -7.67
N ALA A 139 -17.72 -11.86 -6.55
CA ALA A 139 -19.09 -12.18 -6.12
C ALA A 139 -20.14 -11.22 -6.72
N GLY A 140 -19.74 -10.06 -7.25
CA GLY A 140 -20.64 -9.10 -7.90
C GLY A 140 -21.58 -8.36 -6.94
N LEU A 141 -21.27 -8.35 -5.64
CA LEU A 141 -22.06 -7.73 -4.59
C LEU A 141 -21.47 -6.36 -4.24
N LEU A 142 -22.30 -5.31 -4.22
CA LEU A 142 -21.87 -3.98 -3.78
C LEU A 142 -21.76 -3.97 -2.25
N ASP A 143 -20.53 -4.08 -1.74
CA ASP A 143 -20.22 -4.05 -0.31
C ASP A 143 -19.53 -2.72 0.06
N LEU A 144 -20.30 -1.80 0.67
CA LEU A 144 -19.78 -0.54 1.20
C LEU A 144 -19.37 -0.65 2.68
N GLY A 145 -19.72 -1.76 3.33
CA GLY A 145 -19.46 -2.05 4.73
C GLY A 145 -18.19 -2.84 5.00
N TYR A 146 -17.41 -3.16 3.96
CA TYR A 146 -16.24 -4.04 4.02
C TYR A 146 -15.28 -3.73 5.18
N VAL A 147 -15.07 -2.44 5.48
CA VAL A 147 -14.19 -1.97 6.55
C VAL A 147 -14.63 -2.45 7.94
N ALA A 148 -15.91 -2.74 8.16
CA ALA A 148 -16.38 -3.28 9.44
C ALA A 148 -15.87 -4.71 9.70
N PHE A 149 -15.79 -5.56 8.67
CA PHE A 149 -15.23 -6.92 8.84
C PHE A 149 -13.75 -6.86 9.17
N TYR A 150 -13.02 -5.96 8.51
CA TYR A 150 -11.65 -5.64 8.86
C TYR A 150 -11.53 -5.18 10.32
N ALA A 151 -12.38 -4.26 10.76
CA ALA A 151 -12.35 -3.73 12.12
C ALA A 151 -12.62 -4.82 13.16
N VAL A 152 -13.63 -5.69 12.95
CA VAL A 152 -13.92 -6.81 13.86
C VAL A 152 -12.71 -7.73 14.01
N GLY A 153 -12.06 -8.11 12.90
CA GLY A 153 -10.86 -8.96 12.93
C GLY A 153 -9.67 -8.27 13.62
N ALA A 154 -9.40 -7.01 13.27
CA ALA A 154 -8.30 -6.24 13.82
C ALA A 154 -8.44 -5.99 15.34
N TYR A 155 -9.62 -5.58 15.80
CA TYR A 155 -9.89 -5.40 17.23
C TYR A 155 -9.88 -6.71 17.99
N THR A 156 -10.37 -7.80 17.40
CA THR A 156 -10.24 -9.13 18.00
C THR A 156 -8.77 -9.49 18.20
N PHE A 157 -7.95 -9.34 17.16
CA PHE A 157 -6.52 -9.61 17.24
C PHE A 157 -5.85 -8.74 18.32
N ALA A 158 -6.08 -7.42 18.30
CA ALA A 158 -5.50 -6.48 19.25
C ALA A 158 -5.90 -6.77 20.70
N LEU A 159 -7.18 -7.14 20.94
CA LEU A 159 -7.65 -7.49 22.28
C LEU A 159 -6.98 -8.77 22.78
N LEU A 160 -6.87 -9.79 21.92
CA LEU A 160 -6.28 -11.08 22.29
C LEU A 160 -4.77 -10.97 22.52
N SER A 161 -4.05 -10.24 21.68
CA SER A 161 -2.60 -10.06 21.84
C SER A 161 -2.27 -9.20 23.05
N GLN A 162 -2.98 -8.09 23.26
CA GLN A 162 -2.66 -7.11 24.29
C GLN A 162 -3.14 -7.50 25.68
N TYR A 163 -4.37 -8.01 25.81
CA TYR A 163 -4.98 -8.27 27.13
C TYR A 163 -4.96 -9.75 27.51
N ALA A 164 -5.10 -10.66 26.55
CA ALA A 164 -5.10 -12.10 26.83
C ALA A 164 -3.71 -12.75 26.69
N GLY A 165 -2.69 -12.00 26.23
CA GLY A 165 -1.32 -12.51 26.05
C GLY A 165 -1.21 -13.66 25.04
N ILE A 166 -2.19 -13.79 24.15
CA ILE A 166 -2.21 -14.87 23.16
C ILE A 166 -1.18 -14.57 22.07
N SER A 167 -0.39 -15.59 21.71
CA SER A 167 0.64 -15.45 20.68
C SER A 167 0.04 -15.00 19.34
N PHE A 168 0.82 -14.23 18.56
CA PHE A 168 0.45 -13.76 17.22
C PHE A 168 -0.17 -14.86 16.35
N TRP A 169 0.47 -16.03 16.31
CA TRP A 169 0.06 -17.16 15.47
C TRP A 169 -1.27 -17.79 15.87
N MET A 170 -1.70 -17.66 17.12
CA MET A 170 -3.01 -18.12 17.59
C MET A 170 -4.07 -17.03 17.48
N ALA A 171 -3.71 -15.78 17.79
CA ALA A 171 -4.64 -14.65 17.70
C ALA A 171 -5.09 -14.39 16.24
N LEU A 172 -4.20 -14.62 15.26
CA LEU A 172 -4.48 -14.43 13.84
C LEU A 172 -5.63 -15.31 13.31
N PRO A 173 -5.61 -16.66 13.46
CA PRO A 173 -6.72 -17.50 13.03
C PRO A 173 -7.99 -17.23 13.83
N ILE A 174 -7.89 -16.92 15.13
CA ILE A 174 -9.07 -16.59 15.95
C ILE A 174 -9.74 -15.30 15.44
N GLY A 175 -8.95 -14.27 15.14
CA GLY A 175 -9.43 -13.02 14.54
C GLY A 175 -10.10 -13.27 13.19
N ALA A 176 -9.50 -14.10 12.33
CA ALA A 176 -10.09 -14.49 11.05
C ALA A 176 -11.41 -15.26 11.23
N CYS A 177 -11.47 -16.21 12.16
CA CYS A 177 -12.68 -16.98 12.46
C CYS A 177 -13.80 -16.08 13.00
N LEU A 178 -13.50 -15.12 13.87
CA LEU A 178 -14.49 -14.18 14.39
C LEU A 178 -14.97 -13.22 13.30
N ALA A 179 -14.08 -12.68 12.47
CA ALA A 179 -14.48 -11.86 11.32
C ALA A 179 -15.37 -12.66 10.34
N ALA A 180 -15.03 -13.92 10.06
CA ALA A 180 -15.84 -14.81 9.23
C ALA A 180 -17.20 -15.14 9.86
N LEU A 181 -17.26 -15.33 11.18
CA LEU A 181 -18.50 -15.56 11.91
C LEU A 181 -19.44 -14.35 11.81
N PHE A 182 -18.94 -13.14 12.05
CA PHE A 182 -19.70 -11.91 11.87
C PHE A 182 -20.12 -11.71 10.40
N GLY A 183 -19.24 -12.04 9.46
CA GLY A 183 -19.52 -12.09 8.03
C GLY A 183 -20.66 -13.04 7.68
N LEU A 184 -20.72 -14.22 8.29
CA LEU A 184 -21.78 -15.20 8.07
C LEU A 184 -23.11 -14.75 8.68
N VAL A 185 -23.07 -14.21 9.90
CA VAL A 185 -24.25 -13.70 10.61
C VAL A 185 -24.91 -12.57 9.80
N LEU A 186 -24.12 -11.68 9.19
CA LEU A 186 -24.64 -10.61 8.34
C LEU A 186 -24.92 -11.02 6.91
N GLY A 187 -24.10 -11.91 6.36
CA GLY A 187 -24.28 -12.45 5.01
C GLY A 187 -25.65 -13.10 4.87
N PHE A 188 -26.12 -13.81 5.91
CA PHE A 188 -27.40 -14.52 5.84
C PHE A 188 -28.63 -13.60 5.60
N PRO A 189 -28.85 -12.50 6.35
CA PRO A 189 -29.86 -11.49 6.01
C PRO A 189 -29.61 -10.81 4.66
N VAL A 190 -28.35 -10.50 4.37
CA VAL A 190 -27.93 -9.67 3.24
C VAL A 190 -28.12 -10.37 1.90
N LEU A 191 -27.94 -11.69 1.83
CA LEU A 191 -28.22 -12.51 0.64
C LEU A 191 -29.68 -12.45 0.16
N ARG A 192 -30.60 -11.99 1.01
CA ARG A 192 -32.01 -11.79 0.65
C ARG A 192 -32.27 -10.44 -0.02
N LEU A 193 -31.31 -9.51 0.02
CA LEU A 193 -31.39 -8.18 -0.56
C LEU A 193 -30.67 -8.14 -1.92
N ARG A 194 -31.11 -7.26 -2.81
CA ARG A 194 -30.54 -7.11 -4.16
C ARG A 194 -30.30 -5.64 -4.49
N GLY A 195 -29.26 -5.39 -5.28
CA GLY A 195 -28.95 -4.05 -5.82
C GLY A 195 -28.69 -3.03 -4.72
N ASP A 196 -29.42 -1.92 -4.74
CA ASP A 196 -29.17 -0.76 -3.87
C ASP A 196 -29.47 -1.06 -2.39
N TYR A 197 -30.42 -1.95 -2.11
CA TYR A 197 -30.76 -2.34 -0.73
C TYR A 197 -29.60 -3.05 -0.02
N LEU A 198 -28.83 -3.84 -0.77
CA LEU A 198 -27.63 -4.51 -0.27
C LEU A 198 -26.56 -3.48 0.12
N ALA A 199 -26.36 -2.45 -0.70
CA ALA A 199 -25.39 -1.40 -0.44
C ALA A 199 -25.75 -0.55 0.78
N ILE A 200 -27.03 -0.19 0.94
CA ILE A 200 -27.51 0.59 2.09
C ILE A 200 -27.29 -0.17 3.40
N VAL A 201 -27.59 -1.47 3.43
CA VAL A 201 -27.44 -2.27 4.65
C VAL A 201 -25.96 -2.48 5.01
N THR A 202 -25.09 -2.72 4.02
CA THR A 202 -23.65 -2.87 4.27
C THR A 202 -23.04 -1.55 4.77
N LEU A 203 -23.39 -0.41 4.18
CA LEU A 203 -22.99 0.91 4.68
C LEU A 203 -23.47 1.13 6.11
N GLY A 204 -24.75 0.88 6.38
CA GLY A 204 -25.34 1.02 7.71
C GLY A 204 -24.63 0.18 8.76
N PHE A 205 -24.30 -1.08 8.43
CA PHE A 205 -23.49 -1.93 9.29
C PHE A 205 -22.08 -1.37 9.52
N GLY A 206 -21.43 -0.90 8.46
CA GLY A 206 -20.15 -0.20 8.51
C GLY A 206 -20.16 0.94 9.53
N GLU A 207 -21.19 1.77 9.47
CA GLU A 207 -21.35 2.92 10.36
C GLU A 207 -21.68 2.50 11.80
N ILE A 208 -22.53 1.49 11.99
CA ILE A 208 -22.83 0.95 13.33
C ILE A 208 -21.55 0.46 14.01
N ILE A 209 -20.69 -0.28 13.29
CA ILE A 209 -19.41 -0.74 13.86
C ILE A 209 -18.49 0.44 14.17
N ARG A 210 -18.39 1.44 13.28
CA ARG A 210 -17.59 2.65 13.55
C ARG A 210 -18.05 3.37 14.82
N ILE A 211 -19.36 3.55 14.98
CA ILE A 211 -19.95 4.20 16.16
C ILE A 211 -19.72 3.35 17.41
N LEU A 212 -19.96 2.04 17.32
CA LEU A 212 -19.77 1.11 18.43
C LEU A 212 -18.32 1.11 18.92
N LEU A 213 -17.35 1.03 18.01
CA LEU A 213 -15.93 1.05 18.35
C LEU A 213 -15.49 2.38 18.96
N ASN A 214 -16.03 3.52 18.50
CA ASN A 214 -15.70 4.82 19.06
C ASN A 214 -16.34 5.07 20.43
N ASN A 215 -17.57 4.59 20.66
CA ASN A 215 -18.28 4.81 21.92
C ASN A 215 -17.89 3.81 23.01
N TRP A 216 -17.44 2.61 22.63
CA TRP A 216 -17.14 1.55 23.59
C TRP A 216 -15.74 1.65 24.19
N THR A 217 -15.45 2.78 24.82
CA THR A 217 -14.13 3.14 25.37
C THR A 217 -13.53 2.09 26.29
N ALA A 218 -14.36 1.40 27.09
CA ALA A 218 -13.90 0.39 28.05
C ALA A 218 -13.21 -0.83 27.42
N VAL A 219 -13.55 -1.18 26.17
CA VAL A 219 -13.02 -2.38 25.49
C VAL A 219 -12.09 -1.99 24.36
N THR A 220 -12.50 -1.05 23.52
CA THR A 220 -11.78 -0.71 22.27
C THR A 220 -10.77 0.43 22.44
N GLY A 221 -10.78 1.12 23.58
CA GLY A 221 -10.04 2.37 23.75
C GLY A 221 -10.69 3.58 23.05
N GLY A 222 -11.88 3.40 22.45
CA GLY A 222 -12.62 4.47 21.78
C GLY A 222 -11.81 5.09 20.63
N PRO A 223 -11.77 6.42 20.50
CA PRO A 223 -11.02 7.11 19.44
C PRO A 223 -9.51 6.87 19.47
N ASN A 224 -8.94 6.52 20.63
CA ASN A 224 -7.51 6.27 20.78
C ASN A 224 -7.10 4.87 20.28
N GLY A 225 -8.06 3.95 20.14
CA GLY A 225 -7.82 2.56 19.76
C GLY A 225 -6.98 1.80 20.79
N ILE A 226 -6.47 0.63 20.35
CA ILE A 226 -5.56 -0.21 21.13
C ILE A 226 -4.17 -0.11 20.48
N GLY A 227 -3.19 0.41 21.22
CA GLY A 227 -1.79 0.48 20.78
C GLY A 227 -1.02 -0.79 21.08
N GLY A 228 -0.12 -1.17 20.17
CA GLY A 228 0.81 -2.28 20.25
C GLY A 228 2.07 -2.01 19.45
#